data_AF-A0A4S1ZHL3-F1
#
_entry.id   AF-A0A4S1ZHL3-F1
#
_cell.length_a   1.000
_cell.length_b   1.000
_cell.length_c   1.000
_cell.angle_alpha   90.00
_cell.angle_beta   90.00
_cell.angle_gamma   90.00
#
_symmetry.space_group_name_H-M   'P 1'
#
loop_
_entity.id
_entity.type
_entity.pdbx_description
1 polymer ?
#
loop_
_entity_poly.entity_id
_entity_poly.type
_entity_poly.pdbx_seq_one_letter_code
_entity_poly.pdbx_strand_id
1 'polypeptide(L)'
;MATFNPYKPQKKGKKRGRKPKPKPQAKKRGRKRILRRFDEVPLGYNLRLNAPLEFDLIMQVVGSNGVPDADLVEAISYSSKNPYFRTVDFRRVLILYRNEGCYAEHPKRPPKPQTIVAAINKRKNMMKG
;
A
#
# COMPACT_ATOMS: atom_id res chain seq x y z
N MET A 1 69.90 -45.53 -22.60
CA MET A 1 68.67 -45.83 -21.82
C MET A 1 68.27 -44.57 -21.06
N ALA A 2 67.09 -44.01 -21.32
CA ALA A 2 66.64 -42.75 -20.72
C ALA A 2 66.10 -43.00 -19.30
N THR A 3 66.62 -42.26 -18.31
CA THR A 3 66.23 -42.36 -16.90
C THR A 3 64.89 -41.66 -16.65
N PHE A 4 63.89 -42.42 -16.20
CA PHE A 4 62.60 -41.89 -15.78
C PHE A 4 62.74 -41.23 -14.41
N ASN A 5 62.56 -39.90 -14.34
CA ASN A 5 62.61 -39.14 -13.09
C ASN A 5 61.18 -38.95 -12.54
N PRO A 6 60.80 -39.58 -11.40
CA PRO A 6 59.44 -39.59 -10.89
C PRO A 6 59.01 -38.30 -10.15
N TYR A 7 59.89 -37.30 -10.00
CA TYR A 7 59.61 -36.07 -9.25
C TYR A 7 59.36 -34.83 -10.12
N LYS A 8 58.60 -34.95 -11.22
CA LYS A 8 58.04 -33.76 -11.89
C LYS A 8 56.65 -33.44 -11.32
N PRO A 9 56.48 -32.37 -10.52
CA PRO A 9 55.16 -32.00 -10.04
C PRO A 9 54.28 -31.58 -11.23
N GLN A 10 53.18 -32.29 -11.43
CA GLN A 10 52.18 -31.95 -12.44
C GLN A 10 51.63 -30.55 -12.15
N LYS A 11 51.75 -29.62 -13.11
CA LYS A 11 51.22 -28.25 -13.01
C LYS A 11 49.70 -28.31 -12.80
N LYS A 12 49.25 -28.14 -11.55
CA LYS A 12 47.83 -28.01 -11.22
C LYS A 12 47.24 -26.83 -12.01
N GLY A 13 46.27 -27.13 -12.87
CA GLY A 13 45.59 -26.14 -13.70
C GLY A 13 45.04 -24.98 -12.86
N LYS A 14 45.23 -23.75 -13.35
CA LYS A 14 44.67 -22.52 -12.74
C LYS A 14 43.16 -22.71 -12.56
N LYS A 15 42.70 -22.82 -11.30
CA LYS A 15 41.27 -22.74 -10.98
C LYS A 15 40.75 -21.40 -11.51
N ARG A 16 39.87 -21.44 -12.51
CA ARG A 16 39.16 -20.26 -13.03
C ARG A 16 38.45 -19.60 -11.85
N GLY A 17 38.96 -18.45 -11.42
CA GLY A 17 38.37 -17.67 -10.33
C GLY A 17 36.91 -17.38 -10.64
N ARG A 18 36.00 -17.81 -9.76
CA ARG A 18 34.59 -17.40 -9.85
C ARG A 18 34.54 -15.88 -9.76
N LYS A 19 33.93 -15.21 -10.74
CA LYS A 19 33.71 -13.77 -10.66
C LYS A 19 32.95 -13.46 -9.36
N PRO A 20 33.37 -12.46 -8.58
CA PRO A 20 32.64 -12.08 -7.37
C PRO A 20 31.22 -11.68 -7.75
N LYS A 21 30.23 -12.20 -7.01
CA LYS A 21 28.83 -11.77 -7.17
C LYS A 21 28.77 -10.25 -6.97
N PRO A 22 28.04 -9.49 -7.81
CA PRO A 22 27.87 -8.06 -7.61
C PRO A 22 27.30 -7.83 -6.20
N LYS A 23 27.93 -6.91 -5.47
CA LYS A 23 27.45 -6.51 -4.14
C LYS A 23 25.98 -6.06 -4.29
N PRO A 24 25.06 -6.49 -3.41
CA PRO A 24 23.70 -5.98 -3.44
C PRO A 24 23.78 -4.46 -3.34
N GLN A 25 23.24 -3.76 -4.35
CA GLN A 25 23.18 -2.30 -4.34
C GLN A 25 22.53 -1.89 -3.01
N ALA A 26 23.17 -0.96 -2.30
CA ALA A 26 22.59 -0.38 -1.10
C ALA A 26 21.16 0.06 -1.45
N LYS A 27 20.14 -0.56 -0.82
CA LYS A 27 18.75 -0.15 -0.98
C LYS A 27 18.74 1.36 -0.81
N LYS A 28 18.39 2.10 -1.88
CA LYS A 28 18.27 3.56 -1.82
C LYS A 28 17.50 3.88 -0.55
N ARG A 29 18.04 4.76 0.31
CA ARG A 29 17.36 5.25 1.54
C ARG A 29 15.89 5.41 1.19
N GLY A 30 15.03 4.65 1.89
CA GLY A 30 13.62 4.50 1.55
C GLY A 30 13.01 5.85 1.16
N ARG A 31 12.18 5.84 0.12
CA ARG A 31 11.48 7.04 -0.37
C ARG A 31 10.93 7.81 0.84
N LYS A 32 11.24 9.11 0.95
CA LYS A 32 10.78 9.95 2.07
C LYS A 32 9.28 9.74 2.23
N ARG A 33 8.82 9.39 3.44
CA ARG A 33 7.39 9.29 3.77
C ARG A 33 6.78 10.69 3.65
N ILE A 34 6.12 10.95 2.52
CA ILE A 34 5.43 12.22 2.25
C ILE A 34 4.05 12.12 2.87
N LEU A 35 3.68 13.10 3.68
CA LEU A 35 2.33 13.21 4.21
C LEU A 35 1.36 13.47 3.05
N ARG A 36 0.33 12.63 2.94
CA ARG A 36 -0.70 12.70 1.89
C ARG A 36 -2.01 13.24 2.44
N ARG A 37 -2.85 13.74 1.54
CA ARG A 37 -4.24 14.05 1.87
C ARG A 37 -5.00 12.75 2.12
N PHE A 38 -6.02 12.81 2.98
CA PHE A 38 -6.78 11.62 3.35
C PHE A 38 -7.42 10.93 2.12
N ASP A 39 -7.95 11.70 1.17
CA ASP A 39 -8.58 11.23 -0.07
C ASP A 39 -7.62 10.46 -0.99
N GLU A 40 -6.31 10.68 -0.84
CA GLU A 40 -5.27 10.01 -1.62
C GLU A 40 -4.87 8.66 -1.00
N VAL A 41 -5.19 8.44 0.26
CA VAL A 41 -4.87 7.21 0.99
C VAL A 41 -5.91 6.14 0.64
N PRO A 42 -5.55 4.84 0.58
CA PRO A 42 -6.51 3.79 0.26
C PRO A 42 -7.80 3.82 1.10
N LEU A 43 -7.69 4.14 2.40
CA LEU A 43 -8.85 4.27 3.28
C LEU A 43 -9.75 5.44 2.85
N GLY A 44 -9.22 6.66 2.78
CA GLY A 44 -10.00 7.85 2.42
C GLY A 44 -10.57 7.81 1.00
N TYR A 45 -9.81 7.29 0.02
CA TYR A 45 -10.29 7.05 -1.34
C TYR A 45 -11.53 6.16 -1.35
N ASN A 46 -11.47 5.03 -0.62
CA ASN A 46 -12.57 4.08 -0.57
C ASN A 46 -13.78 4.62 0.20
N LEU A 47 -13.55 5.38 1.28
CA LEU A 47 -14.60 6.10 1.99
C LEU A 47 -15.28 7.12 1.07
N ARG A 48 -14.53 7.95 0.34
CA ARG A 48 -15.10 8.92 -0.61
C ARG A 48 -15.96 8.27 -1.69
N LEU A 49 -15.58 7.08 -2.14
CA LEU A 49 -16.30 6.31 -3.16
C LEU A 49 -17.55 5.60 -2.59
N ASN A 50 -17.41 4.98 -1.42
CA ASN A 50 -18.41 4.07 -0.88
C ASN A 50 -19.30 4.69 0.21
N ALA A 51 -18.84 5.72 0.88
CA ALA A 51 -19.47 6.32 2.04
C ALA A 51 -19.16 7.83 2.06
N PRO A 52 -19.61 8.58 1.02
CA PRO A 52 -19.24 9.99 0.87
C PRO A 52 -19.76 10.86 2.03
N LEU A 53 -20.94 10.53 2.58
CA LEU A 53 -21.51 11.23 3.73
C LEU A 53 -20.61 11.08 4.96
N GLU A 54 -20.20 9.85 5.28
CA GLU A 54 -19.33 9.56 6.41
C GLU A 54 -17.94 10.16 6.22
N PHE A 55 -17.43 10.14 4.99
CA PHE A 55 -16.20 10.83 4.63
C PHE A 55 -16.30 12.33 4.94
N ASP A 56 -17.37 12.99 4.51
CA ASP A 56 -17.58 14.43 4.73
C ASP A 56 -17.69 14.74 6.23
N LEU A 57 -18.40 13.91 7.01
CA LEU A 57 -18.48 14.05 8.46
C LEU A 57 -17.12 13.96 9.14
N ILE A 58 -16.29 12.98 8.76
CA ILE A 58 -14.93 12.84 9.30
C ILE A 58 -14.09 14.09 8.96
N MET A 59 -14.16 14.58 7.73
CA MET A 59 -13.40 15.76 7.30
C MET A 59 -13.90 17.07 7.91
N GLN A 60 -15.19 17.17 8.27
CA GLN A 60 -15.70 18.31 9.03
C GLN A 60 -15.11 18.36 10.45
N VAL A 61 -14.96 17.21 11.11
CA VAL A 61 -14.39 17.13 12.48
C VAL A 61 -12.90 17.44 12.48
N VAL A 62 -12.18 16.93 11.48
CA VAL A 62 -10.70 16.96 11.45
C VAL A 62 -10.15 18.16 10.67
N GLY A 63 -10.97 18.76 9.81
CA GLY A 63 -10.59 19.87 8.93
C GLY A 63 -10.05 19.40 7.57
N SER A 64 -10.08 20.31 6.59
CA SER A 64 -9.85 20.02 5.16
C SER A 64 -8.50 19.39 4.81
N ASN A 65 -7.49 19.64 5.65
CA ASN A 65 -6.12 19.13 5.51
C ASN A 65 -5.69 18.26 6.70
N GLY A 66 -6.63 17.95 7.59
CA GLY A 66 -6.34 17.16 8.77
C GLY A 66 -6.12 15.69 8.45
N VAL A 67 -5.46 15.01 9.38
CA VAL A 67 -5.24 13.55 9.35
C VAL A 67 -6.21 12.95 10.34
N PRO A 68 -7.27 12.24 9.89
CA PRO A 68 -8.23 11.65 10.80
C PRO A 68 -7.57 10.51 11.58
N ASP A 69 -7.90 10.40 12.86
CA ASP A 69 -7.45 9.27 13.65
C ASP A 69 -8.18 7.99 13.19
N ALA A 70 -7.47 6.86 13.19
CA ALA A 70 -8.03 5.59 12.75
C ALA A 70 -9.22 5.15 13.63
N ASP A 71 -9.15 5.43 14.93
CA ASP A 71 -10.19 5.09 15.89
C ASP A 71 -11.45 5.94 15.68
N LEU A 72 -11.29 7.22 15.29
CA LEU A 72 -12.40 8.08 14.87
C LEU A 72 -13.11 7.51 13.64
N VAL A 73 -12.34 7.12 12.61
CA VAL A 73 -12.90 6.52 11.39
C VAL A 73 -13.62 5.21 11.72
N GLU A 74 -13.04 4.39 12.59
CA GLU A 74 -13.63 3.12 13.02
C GLU A 74 -14.95 3.35 13.76
N ALA A 75 -14.98 4.24 14.75
CA ALA A 75 -16.18 4.57 15.52
C ALA A 75 -17.33 5.06 14.62
N ILE A 76 -17.04 5.99 13.69
CA ILE A 76 -18.04 6.48 12.73
C ILE A 76 -18.50 5.35 11.82
N SER A 77 -17.57 4.54 11.30
CA SER A 77 -17.90 3.43 10.39
C SER A 77 -18.79 2.37 11.02
N TYR A 78 -18.56 2.00 12.29
CA TYR A 78 -19.38 1.01 12.99
C TYR A 78 -20.73 1.57 13.43
N SER A 79 -20.82 2.89 13.64
CA SER A 79 -22.10 3.55 13.94
C SER A 79 -23.00 3.67 12.70
N SER A 80 -22.41 3.70 11.49
CA SER A 80 -23.16 3.83 10.24
C SER A 80 -23.87 2.54 9.82
N LYS A 81 -25.05 2.71 9.19
CA LYS A 81 -25.84 1.62 8.60
C LYS A 81 -25.35 1.20 7.21
N ASN A 82 -24.31 1.84 6.68
CA ASN A 82 -23.80 1.54 5.34
C ASN A 82 -23.16 0.14 5.29
N PRO A 83 -23.64 -0.78 4.42
CA PRO A 83 -23.12 -2.15 4.35
C PRO A 83 -21.64 -2.22 3.96
N TYR A 84 -21.11 -1.18 3.31
CA TYR A 84 -19.69 -1.09 2.95
C TYR A 84 -18.76 -1.31 4.15
N PHE A 85 -19.11 -0.79 5.33
CA PHE A 85 -18.27 -0.92 6.53
C PHE A 85 -18.20 -2.35 7.09
N ARG A 86 -19.09 -3.23 6.66
CA ARG A 86 -19.06 -4.66 7.03
C ARG A 86 -18.21 -5.49 6.08
N THR A 87 -17.74 -4.92 4.97
CA THR A 87 -16.94 -5.64 3.97
C THR A 87 -15.52 -5.92 4.46
N VAL A 88 -14.94 -7.01 3.95
CA VAL A 88 -13.54 -7.38 4.23
C VAL A 88 -12.57 -6.32 3.69
N ASP A 89 -12.91 -5.72 2.53
CA ASP A 89 -12.10 -4.68 1.92
C ASP A 89 -11.96 -3.46 2.82
N PHE A 90 -13.05 -3.01 3.45
CA PHE A 90 -13.01 -1.90 4.40
C PHE A 90 -12.08 -2.21 5.58
N ARG A 91 -12.25 -3.38 6.21
CA ARG A 91 -11.40 -3.79 7.34
C ARG A 91 -9.92 -3.83 6.95
N ARG A 92 -9.61 -4.35 5.76
CA ARG A 92 -8.24 -4.42 5.25
C ARG A 92 -7.64 -3.02 5.09
N VAL A 93 -8.36 -2.07 4.51
CA VAL A 93 -7.85 -0.70 4.34
C VAL A 93 -7.77 0.07 5.66
N LEU A 94 -8.63 -0.22 6.63
CA LEU A 94 -8.56 0.36 7.98
C LEU A 94 -7.33 -0.12 8.74
N ILE A 95 -7.04 -1.43 8.72
CA ILE A 95 -5.83 -2.00 9.33
C ILE A 95 -4.58 -1.41 8.68
N LEU A 96 -4.57 -1.30 7.34
CA LEU A 96 -3.46 -0.65 6.62
C LEU A 96 -3.25 0.79 7.09
N TYR A 97 -4.34 1.54 7.26
CA TYR A 97 -4.29 2.91 7.74
C TYR A 97 -3.78 3.03 9.18
N ARG A 98 -4.14 2.11 10.08
CA ARG A 98 -3.59 2.08 11.45
C ARG A 98 -2.07 1.92 11.45
N ASN A 99 -1.54 1.10 10.54
CA ASN A 99 -0.10 0.83 10.47
C ASN A 99 0.68 1.97 9.79
N GLU A 100 0.14 2.51 8.69
CA GLU A 100 0.87 3.41 7.81
C GLU A 100 0.47 4.89 7.95
N GLY A 101 -0.73 5.17 8.46
CA GLY A 101 -1.34 6.50 8.53
C GLY A 101 -1.55 7.12 7.15
N CYS A 102 -1.49 8.46 7.07
CA CYS A 102 -1.54 9.22 5.82
C CYS A 102 -0.21 9.19 5.01
N TYR A 103 0.62 8.17 5.18
CA TYR A 103 1.91 8.06 4.49
C TYR A 103 1.90 7.00 3.39
N ALA A 104 0.88 7.03 2.54
CA ALA A 104 0.74 6.08 1.45
C ALA A 104 1.90 6.17 0.44
N GLU A 105 2.56 5.03 0.17
CA GLU A 105 3.64 4.94 -0.83
C GLU A 105 3.11 5.22 -2.25
N HIS A 106 1.88 4.77 -2.52
CA HIS A 106 1.17 4.91 -3.79
C HIS A 106 -0.12 5.72 -3.59
N PRO A 107 -0.07 7.06 -3.66
CA PRO A 107 -1.26 7.88 -3.52
C PRO A 107 -2.24 7.59 -4.66
N LYS A 108 -3.50 7.38 -4.30
CA LYS A 108 -4.60 7.27 -5.26
C LYS A 108 -5.04 8.68 -5.68
N ARG A 109 -5.51 8.80 -6.92
CA ARG A 109 -6.18 10.03 -7.35
C ARG A 109 -7.58 10.03 -6.72
N PRO A 110 -8.02 11.13 -6.10
CA PRO A 110 -9.36 11.20 -5.52
C PRO A 110 -10.42 10.91 -6.59
N PRO A 111 -11.50 10.20 -6.24
CA PRO A 111 -12.53 9.81 -7.20
C PRO A 111 -13.27 11.06 -7.72
N LYS A 112 -13.55 11.09 -9.03
CA LYS A 112 -14.32 12.18 -9.64
C LYS A 112 -15.77 12.14 -9.14
N PRO A 113 -16.49 13.28 -9.06
CA PRO A 113 -17.89 13.31 -8.65
C PRO A 113 -18.77 12.32 -9.43
N GLN A 114 -18.58 12.24 -10.75
CA GLN A 114 -19.29 11.29 -11.62
C GLN A 114 -19.10 9.83 -11.20
N THR A 115 -17.88 9.44 -10.78
CA THR A 115 -17.60 8.08 -10.31
C THR A 115 -18.26 7.76 -8.97
N ILE A 116 -18.36 8.76 -8.08
CA ILE A 116 -19.06 8.62 -6.81
C ILE A 116 -20.55 8.39 -7.06
N VAL A 117 -21.17 9.22 -7.90
CA VAL A 117 -22.60 9.09 -8.27
C VAL A 117 -22.88 7.75 -8.94
N ALA A 118 -22.01 7.31 -9.86
CA ALA A 118 -22.13 6.00 -10.50
C ALA A 118 -22.07 4.84 -9.48
N ALA A 119 -21.16 4.91 -8.50
CA ALA A 119 -21.04 3.91 -7.45
C ALA A 119 -22.27 3.87 -6.52
N ILE A 120 -22.88 5.03 -6.25
CA ILE A 120 -24.14 5.15 -5.48
C ILE A 120 -25.28 4.51 -6.27
N ASN A 121 -25.44 4.87 -7.54
CA ASN A 121 -26.52 4.35 -8.39
C ASN A 121 -26.42 2.84 -8.57
N LYS A 122 -25.20 2.30 -8.77
CA LYS A 122 -24.97 0.86 -8.84
C LYS A 122 -25.44 0.14 -7.58
N ARG A 123 -25.12 0.68 -6.39
CA ARG A 123 -25.58 0.12 -5.11
C ARG A 123 -27.08 0.23 -4.92
N LYS A 124 -27.69 1.36 -5.29
CA LYS A 124 -29.15 1.52 -5.24
C LYS A 124 -29.86 0.48 -6.11
N ASN A 125 -29.30 0.16 -7.28
CA ASN A 125 -29.86 -0.86 -8.16
C ASN A 125 -29.68 -2.27 -7.60
N MET A 126 -28.54 -2.57 -6.97
CA MET A 126 -28.31 -3.86 -6.30
C MET A 126 -29.25 -4.11 -5.10
N MET A 127 -29.77 -3.06 -4.47
CA MET A 127 -30.74 -3.18 -3.37
C MET A 127 -32.20 -3.29 -3.83
N LYS A 128 -32.46 -3.07 -5.13
CA LYS A 128 -33.80 -3.07 -5.73
C LYS A 128 -34.14 -4.35 -6.52
N GLY A 129 -33.12 -5.15 -6.85
CA GLY A 129 -33.29 -6.48 -7.44
C GLY A 129 -33.24 -7.54 -6.36
#